data_AF-A0A849WZG4-F1
#
_entry.id   AF-A0A849WZG4-F1
#
_cell.length_a   1.000
_cell.length_b   1.000
_cell.length_c   1.000
_cell.angle_alpha   90.00
_cell.angle_beta   90.00
_cell.angle_gamma   90.00
#
_symmetry.space_group_name_H-M   'P 1'
#
loop_
_entity.id
_entity.type
_entity.pdbx_description
1 polymer ?
#
loop_
_entity_poly.entity_id
_entity_poly.type
_entity_poly.pdbx_seq_one_letter_code
_entity_poly.pdbx_strand_id
1 'polypeptide(L)' 'MPVVKIRDGENFEGAFRKFKKSCEKAGILSEVKKREHFEKPSVRLKKKSLAARKRALKKTRTRE' A
#
# COMPACT_ATOMS: atom_id res chain seq x y z
N MET A 1 -5.24 -5.33 9.31
CA MET A 1 -5.12 -6.54 8.45
C MET A 1 -6.33 -6.63 7.53
N PRO A 2 -6.17 -7.08 6.28
CA PRO A 2 -7.25 -7.12 5.29
C PRO A 2 -8.08 -8.40 5.47
N VAL A 3 -9.40 -8.25 5.50
CA VAL A 3 -10.35 -9.37 5.56
C VAL A 3 -11.19 -9.35 4.29
N VAL A 4 -11.26 -10.47 3.57
CA VAL A 4 -12.10 -10.62 2.38
C VAL A 4 -13.11 -11.72 2.66
N LYS A 5 -14.39 -11.36 2.67
CA LYS A 5 -15.49 -12.33 2.80
C LYS A 5 -15.85 -12.82 1.40
N ILE A 6 -15.78 -14.12 1.19
CA ILE A 6 -16.15 -14.80 -0.06
C ILE A 6 -17.63 -15.16 0.03
N ARG A 7 -18.39 -15.00 -1.05
CA ARG A 7 -19.81 -15.43 -1.16
C ARG A 7 -19.88 -16.71 -1.99
N ASP A 8 -20.89 -17.54 -1.73
CA ASP A 8 -21.10 -18.79 -2.45
C ASP A 8 -21.34 -18.52 -3.95
N GLY A 9 -20.41 -18.98 -4.78
CA GLY A 9 -20.37 -18.73 -6.23
C GLY A 9 -19.17 -17.90 -6.71
N GLU A 10 -18.32 -17.36 -5.83
CA GLU A 10 -17.09 -16.68 -6.25
C GLU A 10 -15.96 -17.69 -6.54
N ASN A 11 -15.34 -17.56 -7.72
CA ASN A 11 -14.16 -18.35 -8.08
C ASN A 11 -12.96 -17.97 -7.19
N PHE A 12 -12.22 -18.97 -6.68
CA PHE A 12 -11.08 -18.79 -5.76
C PHE A 12 -10.07 -17.73 -6.25
N GLU A 13 -9.78 -17.72 -7.55
CA GLU A 13 -8.81 -16.78 -8.13
C GLU A 13 -9.29 -15.32 -8.04
N GLY A 14 -10.60 -15.08 -8.12
CA GLY A 14 -11.21 -13.76 -7.93
C GLY A 14 -11.07 -13.26 -6.50
N ALA A 15 -11.34 -14.13 -5.52
CA ALA A 15 -11.15 -13.83 -4.10
C ALA A 15 -9.66 -13.54 -3.79
N PHE A 16 -8.74 -14.31 -4.36
CA PHE A 16 -7.30 -14.10 -4.18
C PHE A 16 -6.81 -12.76 -4.75
N ARG A 17 -7.30 -12.37 -5.94
CA ARG A 17 -7.00 -11.03 -6.52
C ARG A 17 -7.52 -9.91 -5.63
N LYS A 18 -8.75 -10.03 -5.09
CA LYS A 18 -9.31 -9.04 -4.14
C LYS A 18 -8.47 -8.96 -2.87
N PHE A 19 -8.01 -10.09 -2.34
CA PHE A 19 -7.14 -10.15 -1.18
C PHE A 19 -5.78 -9.47 -1.43
N LYS A 20 -5.10 -9.79 -2.53
CA LYS A 20 -3.85 -9.12 -2.93
C LYS A 20 -4.02 -7.61 -3.02
N LYS A 21 -5.08 -7.13 -3.70
CA LYS A 21 -5.38 -5.70 -3.81
C LYS A 21 -5.65 -5.05 -2.45
N SER A 22 -6.31 -5.77 -1.53
CA SER A 22 -6.55 -5.30 -0.17
C SER A 22 -5.26 -5.20 0.66
N CYS A 23 -4.35 -6.18 0.54
CA CYS A 23 -3.01 -6.15 1.14
C CYS A 23 -2.16 -4.98 0.59
N GLU A 24 -2.21 -4.75 -0.71
CA GLU A 24 -1.51 -3.63 -1.36
C GLU A 24 -2.06 -2.28 -0.91
N LYS A 25 -3.39 -2.15 -0.86
CA LYS A 25 -4.06 -0.92 -0.37
C LYS A 25 -3.76 -0.65 1.10
N ALA A 26 -3.70 -1.70 1.93
CA ALA A 26 -3.31 -1.60 3.32
C ALA A 26 -1.81 -1.27 3.51
N GLY A 27 -0.99 -1.41 2.46
CA GLY A 27 0.42 -1.02 2.50
C GLY A 27 1.30 -1.90 3.39
N ILE A 28 0.85 -3.10 3.75
CA ILE A 28 1.49 -3.99 4.73
C ILE A 28 2.94 -4.30 4.35
N LEU A 29 3.19 -4.63 3.08
CA LEU A 29 4.55 -4.90 2.58
C LEU A 29 5.46 -3.67 2.70
N SER A 30 4.91 -2.46 2.57
CA SER A 30 5.65 -1.22 2.73
C SER A 30 5.94 -0.88 4.18
N GLU A 31 5.11 -1.37 5.11
CA GLU A 31 5.35 -1.22 6.56
C GLU A 31 6.40 -2.21 7.05
N VAL A 32 6.36 -3.46 6.59
CA VAL A 32 7.38 -4.47 6.91
C VAL A 32 8.77 -3.94 6.52
N LYS A 33 8.94 -3.50 5.27
CA LYS A 33 10.20 -2.91 4.78
C LYS A 33 10.69 -1.68 5.55
N LYS A 34 9.77 -0.90 6.15
CA LYS A 34 10.14 0.26 6.97
C LYS A 34 10.55 -0.12 8.39
N ARG A 35 10.13 -1.29 8.87
CA ARG A 35 10.38 -1.81 10.22
C ARG A 35 11.52 -2.81 10.27
N GLU A 36 11.96 -3.35 9.14
CA GLU A 36 13.11 -4.27 9.03
C GLU A 36 14.38 -3.73 9.69
N HIS A 37 14.63 -2.41 9.58
CA HIS A 37 15.81 -1.77 10.16
C HIS A 37 15.46 -0.47 10.87
N PHE A 38 16.23 -0.13 11.90
CA PHE A 38 16.09 1.16 12.56
C PHE A 38 16.50 2.29 11.61
N GLU A 39 15.55 3.17 11.32
CA GLU A 39 15.79 4.39 10.57
C GLU A 39 15.72 5.59 11.51
N LYS A 40 16.80 6.40 11.52
CA LYS A 40 16.87 7.64 12.29
C LYS A 40 15.63 8.52 11.98
N PRO A 41 15.01 9.17 12.99
CA PRO A 41 13.78 9.94 12.79
C PRO A 41 13.84 10.96 11.65
N SER A 42 14.98 11.64 11.48
CA SER A 42 15.22 12.60 10.40
C SER A 42 15.10 11.97 9.00
N VAL A 43 15.67 10.78 8.80
CA VAL A 43 15.63 10.08 7.50
C VAL A 43 14.20 9.61 7.21
N ARG A 44 13.49 9.12 8.24
CA ARG A 44 12.08 8.71 8.15
C ARG A 44 11.17 9.88 7.73
N LEU A 45 11.37 11.06 8.34
CA LEU A 45 10.66 12.30 7.99
C LEU A 45 10.95 12.73 6.55
N LYS A 46 12.22 12.69 6.14
CA LYS A 46 12.63 13.00 4.76
C LYS A 46 12.00 12.03 3.74
N LYS A 47 12.01 10.73 4.01
CA LYS A 47 11.35 9.73 3.14
C LYS A 47 9.84 9.94 3.07
N LYS A 48 9.19 10.30 4.18
CA LYS A 48 7.75 10.60 4.23
C LYS A 48 7.39 11.80 3.36
N SER A 49 8.15 12.89 3.44
CA SER A 49 7.89 14.11 2.66
C SER A 49 8.11 13.88 1.16
N LEU A 50 9.18 13.18 0.78
CA LEU A 50 9.44 12.80 -0.61
C LEU A 50 8.33 11.90 -1.19
N ALA A 51 7.86 10.92 -0.42
CA ALA A 51 6.76 10.05 -0.84
C ALA A 51 5.45 10.84 -1.04
N ALA A 52 5.15 11.81 -0.16
CA ALA A 52 3.98 12.67 -0.28
C ALA A 52 4.07 13.55 -1.54
N ARG A 53 5.22 14.19 -1.80
CA ARG A 53 5.45 15.00 -3.00
C ARG A 53 5.29 14.18 -4.28
N LYS A 54 5.87 12.97 -4.34
CA LYS A 54 5.72 12.06 -5.49
C LYS A 54 4.26 11.67 -5.73
N ARG A 55 3.48 11.42 -4.67
CA ARG A 55 2.04 11.12 -4.79
C ARG A 55 1.24 12.32 -5.30
N ALA A 56 1.54 13.52 -4.83
CA ALA A 56 0.88 14.74 -5.30
C ALA A 56 1.14 14.98 -6.79
N LEU A 57 2.39 14.89 -7.23
CA LEU A 57 2.78 15.04 -8.64
C LEU A 57 2.14 13.98 -9.55
N LYS A 58 1.99 12.75 -9.05
CA LYS A 58 1.28 11.71 -9.81
C LYS A 58 -0.20 12.08 -9.97
N LYS A 59 -0.85 12.59 -8.92
CA LYS A 59 -2.27 12.98 -8.95
C LYS A 59 -2.55 14.13 -9.91
N THR A 60 -1.64 15.11 -10.03
CA THR A 60 -1.79 16.21 -11.00
C THR A 60 -1.67 15.71 -12.44
N ARG A 61 -0.65 14.87 -12.74
CA ARG A 61 -0.46 14.26 -14.06
C ARG A 61 -1.58 13.34 -14.55
N THR A 62 -2.43 12.83 -13.65
CA THR A 62 -3.55 11.95 -14.04
C THR A 62 -4.85 12.72 -14.24
N ARG A 63 -4.85 14.03 -13.98
CA ARG A 63 -6.02 14.91 -14.08
C ARG A 63 -6.05 15.72 -15.38
N GLU A 64 -4.92 15.83 -16.06
CA GLU A 64 -4.80 16.24 -17.46
C GLU A 64 -4.96 15.00 -18.36
#